data_AF-A0A3R8TJP3-F1
#
_entry.id   AF-A0A3R8TJP3-F1
#
_cell.length_a   1.000
_cell.length_b   1.000
_cell.length_c   1.000
_cell.angle_alpha   90.00
_cell.angle_beta   90.00
_cell.angle_gamma   90.00
#
_symmetry.space_group_name_H-M   'P 1'
#
loop_
_entity.id
_entity.type
_entity.pdbx_description
1 polymer ?
#
loop_
_entity_poly.entity_id
_entity_poly.type
_entity_poly.pdbx_seq_one_letter_code
_entity_poly.pdbx_strand_id
1 'polypeptide(L)'
;MNTLFHKVLEPFIEYIHSYQPMIVMRLEHKNFYHSFGWCIQEGDGEVCSAVKDLLNNYVENLPTTLVDYLWWQTSDGRLEAKYIQRLAESTSFDTSMINLFEDGYFKQEVVVQALYEELHKKADKDYSEFENSLDY
;
A
#
# COMPACT_ATOMS: atom_id res chain seq x y z
N MET A 1 7.27 11.13 -3.59
CA MET A 1 6.25 10.29 -2.93
C MET A 1 4.87 10.82 -3.30
N ASN A 2 3.95 9.95 -3.70
CA ASN A 2 2.57 10.35 -3.99
C ASN A 2 1.90 10.74 -2.66
N THR A 3 1.46 12.00 -2.52
CA THR A 3 1.12 12.62 -1.22
C THR A 3 -0.05 11.93 -0.50
N LEU A 4 -0.93 11.25 -1.24
CA LEU A 4 -2.08 10.54 -0.67
C LEU A 4 -1.70 9.15 -0.13
N PHE A 5 -0.84 8.41 -0.84
CA PHE A 5 -0.36 7.09 -0.38
C PHE A 5 0.34 7.20 0.97
N HIS A 6 1.19 8.21 1.12
CA HIS A 6 1.89 8.47 2.37
C HIS A 6 0.91 8.75 3.53
N LYS A 7 -0.10 9.61 3.30
CA LYS A 7 -1.13 9.93 4.30
C LYS A 7 -1.99 8.74 4.71
N VAL A 8 -2.17 7.76 3.82
CA VAL A 8 -2.92 6.52 4.12
C VAL A 8 -2.04 5.50 4.83
N LEU A 9 -0.75 5.44 4.49
CA LEU A 9 0.23 4.55 5.10
C LEU A 9 0.66 4.98 6.49
N GLU A 10 0.74 6.28 6.80
CA GLU A 10 1.16 6.77 8.12
C GLU A 10 0.33 6.18 9.27
N PRO A 11 -1.03 6.26 9.27
CA PRO A 11 -1.85 5.65 10.32
C PRO A 11 -1.72 4.12 10.36
N PHE A 12 -1.51 3.48 9.21
CA PHE A 12 -1.30 2.04 9.13
C PHE A 12 0.03 1.63 9.79
N ILE A 13 1.11 2.38 9.53
CA ILE A 13 2.41 2.16 10.16
C ILE A 13 2.30 2.37 11.68
N GLU A 14 1.63 3.42 12.14
CA GLU A 14 1.36 3.65 13.57
C GLU A 14 0.56 2.50 14.20
N TYR A 15 -0.41 1.97 13.47
CA TYR A 15 -1.19 0.80 13.90
C TYR A 15 -0.31 -0.44 14.03
N ILE A 16 0.54 -0.77 13.05
CA ILE A 16 1.50 -1.89 13.19
C ILE A 16 2.47 -1.62 14.36
N HIS A 17 2.95 -0.39 14.52
CA HIS A 17 3.78 0.02 15.66
C HIS A 17 3.09 -0.23 17.00
N SER A 18 1.77 -0.07 17.09
CA SER A 18 1.04 -0.33 18.33
C SER A 18 1.01 -1.81 18.75
N TYR A 19 1.27 -2.74 17.83
CA TYR A 19 1.45 -4.17 18.12
C TYR A 19 2.86 -4.53 18.67
N GLN A 20 3.68 -3.53 19.00
CA GLN A 20 4.96 -3.69 19.69
C GLN A 20 4.98 -4.54 20.99
N PRO A 21 3.89 -4.87 21.72
CA PRO A 21 4.03 -5.55 23.02
C PRO A 21 4.54 -7.00 23.01
N MET A 22 4.61 -7.71 21.86
CA MET A 22 4.99 -9.14 21.87
C MET A 22 6.33 -9.51 21.23
N ILE A 23 6.94 -8.65 20.42
CA ILE A 23 8.21 -8.98 19.73
C ILE A 23 9.44 -8.39 20.45
N VAL A 24 9.28 -7.34 21.26
CA VAL A 24 10.37 -6.68 21.98
C VAL A 24 10.61 -7.31 23.37
N MET A 25 10.67 -8.64 23.47
CA MET A 25 11.21 -9.28 24.67
C MET A 25 12.71 -9.55 24.60
N ARG A 26 13.42 -9.30 23.47
CA ARG A 26 14.86 -9.60 23.42
C ARG A 26 15.81 -8.69 22.65
N LEU A 27 15.39 -7.66 21.92
CA LEU A 27 16.36 -6.87 21.16
C LEU A 27 16.04 -5.38 21.15
N GLU A 28 16.96 -4.57 21.70
CA GLU A 28 16.98 -3.11 21.68
C GLU A 28 17.33 -2.57 20.28
N HIS A 29 16.64 -3.01 19.23
CA HIS A 29 16.92 -2.51 17.88
C HIS A 29 16.19 -1.19 17.62
N LYS A 30 16.96 -0.14 17.28
CA LYS A 30 16.43 1.19 16.92
C LYS A 30 15.62 1.21 15.61
N ASN A 31 15.72 0.15 14.80
CA ASN A 31 14.93 -0.01 13.58
C ASN A 31 13.75 -0.96 13.80
N PHE A 32 12.55 -0.42 13.64
CA PHE A 32 11.28 -1.13 13.76
C PHE A 32 11.16 -2.30 12.77
N TYR A 33 11.53 -2.10 11.50
CA TYR A 33 11.43 -3.11 10.46
C TYR A 33 12.31 -4.32 10.76
N HIS A 34 13.51 -4.08 11.30
CA HIS A 34 14.41 -5.14 11.77
C HIS A 34 13.78 -5.97 12.91
N SER A 35 13.06 -5.32 13.84
CA SER A 35 12.39 -6.01 14.95
C SER A 35 11.24 -6.88 14.46
N PHE A 36 10.62 -6.56 13.33
CA PHE A 36 9.57 -7.37 12.70
C PHE A 36 10.10 -8.53 11.86
N GLY A 37 11.41 -8.72 11.74
CA GLY A 37 11.96 -9.74 10.84
C GLY A 37 11.86 -9.33 9.36
N TRP A 38 11.73 -8.03 9.08
CA TRP A 38 11.85 -7.48 7.73
C TRP A 38 13.34 -7.50 7.31
N CYS A 39 13.88 -8.71 7.11
CA CYS A 39 15.18 -8.90 6.49
C CYS A 39 15.02 -8.74 4.98
N ILE A 40 15.59 -7.67 4.43
CA ILE A 40 15.41 -7.23 3.04
C ILE A 40 16.10 -8.16 2.02
N GLN A 41 16.96 -9.08 2.48
CA GLN A 41 17.63 -10.07 1.61
C GLN A 41 16.98 -11.45 1.64
N GLU A 42 16.30 -11.81 2.73
CA GLU A 42 15.62 -13.08 2.91
C GLU A 42 14.30 -12.78 3.62
N GLY A 43 13.31 -12.34 2.85
CA GLY A 43 11.99 -12.07 3.41
C GLY A 43 11.48 -13.32 4.10
N ASP A 44 11.26 -13.26 5.42
CA ASP A 44 10.38 -14.22 6.06
C ASP A 44 9.01 -14.02 5.43
N GLY A 45 8.70 -14.86 4.43
CA GLY A 45 7.49 -14.76 3.63
C GLY A 45 6.23 -14.72 4.48
N GLU A 46 6.29 -15.30 5.69
CA GLU A 46 5.21 -15.28 6.67
C GLU A 46 4.93 -13.88 7.23
N VAL A 47 5.97 -13.10 7.57
CA VAL A 47 5.80 -11.73 8.08
C VAL A 47 5.29 -10.81 6.96
N CYS A 48 5.91 -10.90 5.78
CA CYS A 48 5.48 -10.12 4.61
C CYS A 48 4.03 -10.44 4.23
N SER A 49 3.64 -11.72 4.28
CA SER A 49 2.25 -12.16 4.08
C SER A 49 1.33 -11.57 5.15
N ALA A 50 1.68 -11.66 6.43
CA ALA A 50 0.87 -11.12 7.52
C ALA A 50 0.68 -9.60 7.41
N VAL A 51 1.73 -8.85 7.04
CA VAL A 51 1.63 -7.40 6.79
C VAL A 51 0.72 -7.11 5.60
N LYS A 52 0.80 -7.90 4.53
CA LYS A 52 -0.09 -7.75 3.37
C LYS A 52 -1.54 -8.07 3.74
N ASP A 53 -1.79 -9.06 4.58
CA ASP A 53 -3.13 -9.41 5.09
C ASP A 53 -3.69 -8.31 6.00
N LEU A 54 -2.85 -7.74 6.88
CA LEU A 54 -3.24 -6.58 7.69
C LEU A 54 -3.54 -5.35 6.82
N LEU A 55 -2.77 -5.13 5.75
CA LEU A 55 -2.99 -4.04 4.82
C LEU A 55 -4.28 -4.25 4.01
N ASN A 56 -4.57 -5.48 3.58
CA ASN A 56 -5.84 -5.85 2.97
C ASN A 56 -7.01 -5.48 3.89
N ASN A 57 -6.99 -5.98 5.13
CA ASN A 57 -8.02 -5.68 6.13
C ASN A 57 -8.15 -4.16 6.37
N TYR A 58 -7.03 -3.44 6.42
CA TYR A 58 -7.05 -1.99 6.59
C TYR A 58 -7.75 -1.29 5.41
N VAL A 59 -7.43 -1.66 4.17
CA VAL A 59 -8.04 -1.08 2.96
C VAL A 59 -9.52 -1.44 2.84
N GLU A 60 -9.93 -2.66 3.21
CA GLU A 60 -11.35 -3.08 3.25
C GLU A 60 -12.21 -2.18 4.13
N ASN A 61 -11.62 -1.63 5.19
CA ASN A 61 -12.30 -0.75 6.13
C ASN A 61 -12.21 0.73 5.74
N LEU A 62 -11.53 1.08 4.64
CA LEU A 62 -11.50 2.45 4.14
C LEU A 62 -12.80 2.79 3.40
N PRO A 63 -13.22 4.08 3.41
CA PRO A 63 -14.35 4.51 2.59
C PRO A 63 -14.11 4.21 1.11
N THR A 64 -15.09 3.65 0.41
CA THR A 64 -14.99 3.31 -1.02
C THR A 64 -14.51 4.47 -1.87
N THR A 65 -14.96 5.70 -1.58
CA THR A 65 -14.50 6.91 -2.26
C THR A 65 -12.99 7.10 -2.14
N LEU A 66 -12.39 6.83 -0.97
CA LEU A 66 -10.95 6.91 -0.77
C LEU A 66 -10.22 5.81 -1.55
N VAL A 67 -10.77 4.59 -1.57
CA VAL A 67 -10.22 3.48 -2.36
C VAL A 67 -10.24 3.81 -3.86
N ASP A 68 -11.34 4.40 -4.37
CA ASP A 68 -11.41 4.88 -5.75
C ASP A 68 -10.36 5.96 -6.01
N TYR A 69 -10.20 6.94 -5.11
CA TYR A 69 -9.17 7.97 -5.25
C TYR A 69 -7.75 7.39 -5.28
N LEU A 70 -7.45 6.42 -4.42
CA LEU A 70 -6.16 5.71 -4.42
C LEU A 70 -5.97 4.93 -5.72
N TRP A 71 -7.02 4.26 -6.20
CA TRP A 71 -6.98 3.51 -7.45
C TRP A 71 -6.71 4.43 -8.64
N TRP A 72 -7.34 5.60 -8.74
CA TRP A 72 -7.08 6.60 -9.78
C TRP A 72 -5.62 7.07 -9.82
N GLN A 73 -4.89 6.96 -8.72
CA GLN A 73 -3.48 7.32 -8.64
C GLN A 73 -2.54 6.22 -9.17
N THR A 74 -3.02 4.98 -9.31
CA THR A 74 -2.29 3.84 -9.88
C THR A 74 -2.26 3.85 -11.41
N SER A 75 -1.44 2.99 -12.02
CA SER A 75 -1.35 2.87 -13.48
C SER A 75 -2.69 2.48 -14.11
N ASP A 76 -3.40 1.52 -13.53
CA ASP A 76 -4.66 1.00 -14.06
C ASP A 76 -5.77 2.05 -13.97
N GLY A 77 -5.90 2.71 -12.83
CA GLY A 77 -6.86 3.81 -12.69
C GLY A 77 -6.58 4.94 -13.69
N ARG A 78 -5.32 5.28 -13.96
CA ARG A 78 -4.98 6.30 -14.98
C ARG A 78 -5.35 5.87 -16.39
N LEU A 79 -5.23 4.58 -16.72
CA LEU A 79 -5.64 4.04 -18.02
C LEU A 79 -7.17 4.16 -18.18
N GLU A 80 -7.92 3.75 -17.16
CA GLU A 80 -9.38 3.88 -17.14
C GLU A 80 -9.81 5.34 -17.30
N ALA A 81 -9.15 6.28 -16.59
CA ALA A 81 -9.53 7.69 -16.60
C ALA A 81 -9.41 8.27 -18.01
N LYS A 82 -8.31 7.92 -18.69
CA LYS A 82 -8.06 8.31 -20.08
C LYS A 82 -9.07 7.69 -21.03
N TYR A 83 -9.47 6.44 -20.78
CA TYR A 83 -10.50 5.78 -21.58
C TYR A 83 -11.83 6.51 -21.47
N ILE A 84 -12.30 6.78 -20.25
CA ILE A 84 -13.54 7.54 -20.00
C ILE A 84 -13.49 8.93 -20.63
N GLN A 85 -12.36 9.65 -20.50
CA GLN A 85 -12.19 10.96 -21.14
C GLN A 85 -12.35 10.90 -22.66
N ARG A 86 -11.68 9.94 -23.32
CA ARG A 86 -11.80 9.74 -24.77
C ARG A 86 -13.22 9.41 -25.20
N LEU A 87 -13.92 8.62 -24.40
CA LEU A 87 -15.31 8.25 -24.65
C LEU A 87 -16.25 9.46 -24.53
N ALA A 88 -16.06 10.29 -23.50
CA ALA A 88 -16.82 11.53 -23.31
C ALA A 88 -16.59 12.54 -24.45
N GLU A 89 -15.38 12.59 -25.00
CA GLU A 89 -15.03 13.43 -26.16
C GLU A 89 -15.63 12.89 -27.47
N SER A 90 -15.94 11.58 -27.55
CA SER A 90 -16.64 10.99 -28.70
C SER A 90 -18.15 11.14 -28.54
N THR A 91 -18.77 12.06 -29.28
CA THR A 91 -20.16 12.53 -29.14
C THR A 91 -21.30 11.52 -29.39
N SER A 92 -21.06 10.22 -29.30
CA SER A 92 -22.09 9.18 -29.45
C SER A 92 -21.79 8.00 -28.51
N PHE A 93 -21.61 8.31 -27.23
CA PHE A 93 -21.27 7.32 -26.24
C PHE A 93 -22.51 6.59 -25.74
N ASP A 94 -22.63 5.33 -26.13
CA ASP A 94 -23.63 4.41 -25.60
C ASP A 94 -23.23 4.01 -24.17
N THR A 95 -23.96 4.55 -23.19
CA THR A 95 -23.75 4.29 -21.76
C THR A 95 -23.96 2.84 -21.37
N SER A 96 -24.55 2.00 -22.23
CA SER A 96 -24.67 0.56 -22.01
C SER A 96 -23.34 -0.19 -22.21
N MET A 97 -22.35 0.41 -22.88
CA MET A 97 -20.99 -0.12 -22.99
C MET A 97 -20.13 0.15 -21.75
N ILE A 98 -20.58 1.04 -20.86
CA ILE A 98 -20.01 1.07 -19.51
C ILE A 98 -20.59 -0.13 -18.78
N ASN A 99 -20.03 -1.31 -19.03
CA ASN A 99 -19.89 -2.29 -17.97
C ASN A 99 -19.00 -1.59 -16.94
N LEU A 100 -19.64 -0.80 -16.08
CA LEU A 100 -19.08 -0.36 -14.82
C LEU A 100 -18.78 -1.68 -14.12
N PHE A 101 -17.57 -2.21 -14.30
CA PHE A 101 -17.16 -3.44 -13.67
C PHE A 101 -17.43 -3.27 -12.17
N GLU A 102 -18.50 -3.92 -11.73
CA GLU A 102 -18.73 -4.25 -10.34
C GLU A 102 -17.58 -5.16 -9.95
N ASP A 103 -16.43 -4.59 -9.62
CA ASP A 103 -15.40 -5.29 -8.89
C ASP A 103 -14.64 -4.25 -8.06
N GLY A 104 -15.31 -3.75 -7.03
CA GLY A 104 -14.64 -3.06 -5.92
C GLY A 104 -13.47 -3.90 -5.39
N TYR A 105 -13.57 -5.22 -5.49
CA TYR A 105 -12.52 -6.18 -5.18
C TYR A 105 -11.27 -6.01 -6.07
N PHE A 106 -11.42 -5.86 -7.40
CA PHE A 106 -10.28 -5.59 -8.29
C PHE A 106 -9.56 -4.28 -7.96
N LYS A 107 -10.33 -3.21 -7.71
CA LYS A 107 -9.76 -1.91 -7.32
C LYS A 107 -9.00 -2.01 -6.00
N GLN A 108 -9.56 -2.73 -5.02
CA GLN A 108 -8.94 -2.97 -3.73
C GLN A 108 -7.62 -3.71 -3.87
N GLU A 109 -7.56 -4.80 -4.64
CA GLU A 109 -6.32 -5.57 -4.85
C GLU A 109 -5.20 -4.69 -5.45
N VAL A 110 -5.54 -3.88 -6.47
CA VAL A 110 -4.59 -2.95 -7.10
C VAL A 110 -4.10 -1.90 -6.10
N VAL A 111 -5.00 -1.36 -5.28
CA VAL A 111 -4.66 -0.36 -4.25
C VAL A 111 -3.78 -0.97 -3.16
N VAL A 112 -4.10 -2.16 -2.66
CA VAL A 112 -3.32 -2.87 -1.65
C VAL A 112 -1.91 -3.15 -2.16
N GLN A 113 -1.80 -3.65 -3.39
CA GLN A 113 -0.51 -3.91 -4.01
C GLN A 113 0.34 -2.64 -4.11
N ALA A 114 -0.24 -1.53 -4.57
CA ALA A 114 0.46 -0.26 -4.68
C ALA A 114 0.88 0.32 -3.30
N LEU A 115 0.03 0.19 -2.27
CA LEU A 115 0.36 0.60 -0.91
C LEU A 115 1.48 -0.27 -0.31
N TYR A 116 1.44 -1.58 -0.55
CA TYR A 116 2.46 -2.53 -0.11
C TYR A 116 3.83 -2.21 -0.69
N GLU A 117 3.90 -1.87 -1.99
CA GLU A 117 5.16 -1.49 -2.64
C GLU A 117 5.75 -0.19 -2.08
N GLU A 118 4.92 0.82 -1.78
CA GLU A 118 5.39 2.06 -1.15
C GLU A 118 5.83 1.85 0.30
N LEU A 119 5.14 0.98 1.04
CA LEU A 119 5.56 0.55 2.38
C LEU A 119 6.92 -0.16 2.32
N HIS A 120 7.11 -1.05 1.34
CA HIS A 120 8.37 -1.76 1.15
C HIS A 120 9.53 -0.82 0.84
N LYS A 121 9.34 0.11 -0.10
CA LYS A 121 10.37 1.13 -0.42
C LYS A 121 10.73 1.97 0.81
N LYS A 122 9.76 2.26 1.67
CA LYS A 122 10.00 3.01 2.91
C LYS A 122 10.80 2.16 3.91
N ALA A 123 10.44 0.90 4.09
CA ALA A 123 11.19 -0.04 4.94
C ALA A 123 12.64 -0.19 4.46
N ASP A 124 12.85 -0.38 3.16
CA ASP A 124 14.18 -0.53 2.55
C ASP A 124 15.07 0.69 2.81
N LYS A 125 14.48 1.88 2.66
CA LYS A 125 15.16 3.14 2.92
C LYS A 125 15.52 3.29 4.40
N ASP A 126 14.55 3.10 5.30
CA ASP A 126 14.75 3.24 6.74
C ASP A 126 15.78 2.20 7.27
N TYR A 127 15.83 1.00 6.66
CA TYR A 127 16.85 -0.02 6.91
C TYR A 127 18.24 0.39 6.43
N SER A 128 18.36 0.84 5.17
CA SER A 128 19.64 1.29 4.61
C SER A 128 20.22 2.47 5.40
N GLU A 129 19.38 3.40 5.85
CA GLU A 129 19.80 4.52 6.70
C GLU A 129 20.28 4.04 8.08
N PHE A 130 19.64 3.02 8.65
CA PHE A 130 20.07 2.43 9.91
C PHE A 130 21.41 1.69 9.79
N GLU A 131 21.62 0.84 8.78
CA GLU A 131 22.90 0.15 8.58
C GLU A 131 24.05 1.14 8.40
N ASN A 132 23.87 2.17 7.57
CA ASN A 132 24.86 3.23 7.39
C ASN A 132 25.17 4.00 8.69
N SER A 133 24.25 4.01 9.66
CA SER A 133 24.45 4.67 10.97
C SER A 133 25.19 3.80 11.99
N LEU A 134 25.35 2.49 11.75
CA LEU A 134 26.09 1.57 12.60
C LEU A 134 27.57 1.45 12.20
N ASP A 135 27.91 1.81 10.96
CA ASP A 135 29.27 1.75 10.40
C ASP A 135 30.17 2.96 10.81
N TYR A 136 29.67 3.85 11.68
CA TYR A 136 30.37 5.04 12.21
C TYR A 136 30.34 5.09 13.74
#